data_AF-A0A2K9NRG8-F1
#
_entry.id   AF-A0A2K9NRG8-F1
#
_cell.length_a   1.000
_cell.length_b   1.000
_cell.length_c   1.000
_cell.angle_alpha   90.00
_cell.angle_beta   90.00
_cell.angle_gamma   90.00
#
_symmetry.space_group_name_H-M   'P 1'
#
loop_
_entity.id
_entity.type
_entity.pdbx_description
1 polymer ?
#
loop_
_entity_poly.entity_id
_entity_poly.type
_entity_poly.pdbx_seq_one_letter_code
_entity_poly.pdbx_strand_id
1 'polypeptide(L)'
;MKYRKINLLDMKKLKIIFSFVVLFTIINAFANDKNIEGSVWVANEDGNSITVINARTNKVLTTLTGIEGPHNLQVSPDNKTVWIVSGHNDLTPKIWTIQNLTLC
;
A
#
# COMPACT_ATOMS: atom_id res chain seq x y z
N MET A 1 22.73 -4.47 -59.66
CA MET A 1 22.18 -4.34 -58.28
C MET A 1 23.21 -4.85 -57.28
N LYS A 2 23.70 -4.00 -56.37
CA LYS A 2 24.76 -4.34 -55.41
C LYS A 2 24.13 -4.71 -54.07
N TYR A 3 24.02 -6.00 -53.75
CA TYR A 3 23.55 -6.45 -52.44
C TYR A 3 24.63 -6.14 -51.39
N ARG A 4 24.31 -5.27 -50.43
CA ARG A 4 25.19 -4.91 -49.31
C ARG A 4 25.11 -6.06 -48.29
N LYS A 5 26.16 -6.88 -48.18
CA LYS A 5 26.29 -7.90 -47.12
C LYS A 5 26.15 -7.20 -45.77
N ILE A 6 25.02 -7.36 -45.10
CA ILE A 6 24.89 -7.01 -43.70
C ILE A 6 25.75 -8.05 -42.98
N ASN A 7 26.88 -7.62 -42.40
CA ASN A 7 27.83 -8.53 -41.80
C ASN A 7 27.14 -9.27 -40.64
N LEU A 8 27.25 -10.60 -40.62
CA LEU A 8 26.71 -11.46 -39.55
C LEU A 8 27.19 -11.01 -38.16
N LEU A 9 28.35 -10.35 -38.10
CA LEU A 9 28.95 -9.73 -36.92
C LEU A 9 28.14 -8.55 -36.36
N ASP A 10 27.47 -7.77 -37.21
CA ASP A 10 26.64 -6.63 -36.80
C ASP A 10 25.34 -7.11 -36.14
N MET A 11 24.70 -8.10 -36.75
CA MET A 11 23.44 -8.67 -36.24
C MET A 11 23.62 -9.40 -34.90
N LYS A 12 24.75 -10.09 -34.68
CA LYS A 12 25.05 -10.75 -33.39
C LYS A 12 25.33 -9.73 -32.29
N LYS A 13 26.12 -8.69 -32.58
CA LYS A 13 26.41 -7.60 -31.63
C LYS A 13 25.15 -6.82 -31.25
N LEU A 14 24.29 -6.49 -32.22
CA LEU A 14 23.05 -5.76 -31.99
C LEU A 14 22.08 -6.56 -31.10
N LYS A 15 21.95 -7.89 -31.31
CA LYS A 15 21.15 -8.76 -30.45
C LYS A 15 21.69 -8.84 -29.02
N ILE A 16 23.01 -8.90 -28.86
CA ILE A 16 23.64 -8.91 -27.53
C ILE A 16 23.36 -7.59 -26.82
N ILE A 17 23.61 -6.44 -27.47
CA ILE A 17 23.34 -5.11 -26.92
C ILE A 17 21.85 -4.98 -26.55
N PHE A 18 20.94 -5.38 -27.43
CA PHE A 18 19.51 -5.34 -27.16
C PHE A 18 19.14 -6.23 -25.95
N SER A 19 19.70 -7.43 -25.85
CA SER A 19 19.49 -8.32 -24.70
C SER A 19 19.98 -7.70 -23.40
N PHE A 20 21.11 -7.01 -23.40
CA PHE A 20 21.63 -6.32 -22.21
C PHE A 20 20.80 -5.08 -21.84
N VAL A 21 20.35 -4.31 -22.83
CA VAL A 21 19.46 -3.16 -22.60
C VAL A 21 18.12 -3.62 -22.03
N VAL A 22 17.53 -4.68 -22.58
CA VAL A 22 16.29 -5.28 -22.07
C VAL A 22 16.48 -5.86 -20.67
N LEU A 23 17.59 -6.55 -20.42
CA LEU A 23 17.88 -7.07 -19.08
C LEU A 23 18.05 -5.94 -18.06
N PHE A 24 18.74 -4.86 -18.44
CA PHE A 24 18.95 -3.69 -17.58
C PHE A 24 17.63 -2.95 -17.27
N THR A 25 16.75 -2.74 -18.25
CA THR A 25 15.46 -2.10 -18.00
C THR A 25 14.55 -2.96 -17.12
N ILE A 26 14.54 -4.27 -17.34
CA ILE A 26 13.77 -5.22 -16.53
C ILE A 26 14.26 -5.23 -15.07
N ILE A 27 15.57 -5.27 -14.82
CA ILE A 27 16.14 -5.25 -13.47
C ILE A 27 15.73 -3.97 -12.71
N ASN A 28 15.79 -2.81 -13.37
CA ASN A 28 15.40 -1.54 -12.74
C ASN A 28 13.89 -1.44 -12.47
N ALA A 29 13.04 -2.12 -13.24
CA ALA A 29 11.61 -2.17 -13.01
C ALA A 29 11.27 -3.02 -11.76
N PHE A 30 11.95 -4.15 -11.55
CA PHE A 30 11.74 -5.01 -10.37
C PHE A 30 12.36 -4.45 -9.08
N ALA A 31 13.41 -3.64 -9.18
CA ALA A 31 14.10 -3.10 -8.01
C ALA A 31 13.28 -2.04 -7.24
N ASN A 32 12.23 -1.47 -7.83
CA ASN A 32 11.56 -0.29 -7.31
C ASN A 32 10.18 -0.51 -6.67
N ASP A 33 9.65 -1.73 -6.64
CA ASP A 33 8.29 -1.94 -6.15
C ASP A 33 8.25 -2.25 -4.64
N LYS A 34 8.46 -1.22 -3.81
CA LYS A 34 7.91 -1.24 -2.44
C LYS A 34 6.44 -0.85 -2.54
N ASN A 35 5.62 -1.80 -2.95
CA ASN A 35 4.17 -1.64 -3.04
C ASN A 35 3.59 -1.60 -1.61
N ILE A 36 3.55 -0.41 -0.99
CA ILE A 36 2.87 -0.23 0.29
C ILE A 36 1.36 -0.23 0.02
N GLU A 37 0.70 -1.30 0.42
CA GLU A 37 -0.74 -1.48 0.29
C GLU A 37 -1.39 -1.53 1.68
N GLY A 38 -2.63 -1.03 1.77
CA GLY A 38 -3.40 -1.01 3.01
C GLY A 38 -3.73 0.39 3.52
N SER A 39 -4.15 0.43 4.78
CA SER A 39 -4.58 1.65 5.47
C SER A 39 -3.90 1.79 6.83
N VAL A 40 -3.64 3.04 7.22
CA VAL A 40 -3.19 3.41 8.57
C VAL A 40 -4.41 3.93 9.33
N TRP A 41 -4.61 3.43 10.54
CA TRP A 41 -5.72 3.80 11.40
C TRP A 41 -5.15 4.56 12.60
N VAL A 42 -5.66 5.77 12.83
CA VAL A 42 -5.18 6.66 13.88
C VAL A 42 -6.31 6.91 14.86
N ALA A 43 -6.09 6.56 16.12
CA ALA A 43 -6.99 6.89 17.21
C ALA A 43 -6.76 8.35 17.61
N ASN A 44 -7.79 9.18 17.42
CA ASN A 44 -7.78 10.57 17.87
C ASN A 44 -8.51 10.60 19.22
N GLU A 45 -7.80 10.25 20.29
CA GLU A 45 -8.35 10.01 21.63
C GLU A 45 -9.23 11.18 22.13
N ASP A 46 -8.65 12.36 22.32
CA ASP A 46 -9.38 13.57 22.72
C ASP A 46 -10.39 14.05 21.67
N GLY A 47 -10.14 13.71 20.40
CA GLY A 47 -10.98 14.07 19.26
C GLY A 47 -12.20 13.16 19.09
N ASN A 48 -12.38 12.15 19.95
CA ASN A 48 -13.47 11.17 19.91
C ASN A 48 -13.74 10.60 18.50
N SER A 49 -12.65 10.29 17.78
CA SER A 49 -12.71 9.85 16.39
C SER A 49 -11.54 8.97 15.99
N ILE A 50 -11.67 8.31 14.85
CA ILE A 50 -10.61 7.50 14.23
C ILE A 50 -10.43 7.95 12.79
N THR A 51 -9.21 8.26 12.38
CA THR A 51 -8.90 8.62 10.99
C THR A 51 -8.28 7.43 10.26
N VAL A 52 -8.81 7.14 9.07
CA VAL A 52 -8.31 6.10 8.16
C VAL A 52 -7.55 6.78 7.03
N ILE A 53 -6.29 6.40 6.84
CA ILE A 53 -5.36 7.00 5.89
C ILE A 53 -4.92 5.93 4.90
N ASN A 54 -4.87 6.28 3.61
CA ASN A 54 -4.30 5.42 2.59
C ASN A 54 -2.78 5.35 2.76
N ALA A 55 -2.23 4.17 3.02
CA ALA A 55 -0.81 4.01 3.36
C ALA A 55 0.15 4.36 2.20
N ARG A 56 -0.34 4.33 0.96
CA ARG A 56 0.45 4.67 -0.23
C ARG A 56 0.50 6.16 -0.49
N THR A 57 -0.64 6.83 -0.36
CA THR A 57 -0.81 8.22 -0.81
C THR A 57 -0.81 9.21 0.35
N ASN A 58 -0.84 8.74 1.59
CA ASN A 58 -1.01 9.52 2.81
C ASN A 58 -2.26 10.39 2.82
N LYS A 59 -3.25 10.07 1.98
CA LYS A 59 -4.53 10.79 1.94
C LYS A 59 -5.49 10.19 2.96
N VAL A 60 -6.23 11.05 3.65
CA VAL A 60 -7.37 10.65 4.48
C VAL A 60 -8.43 10.03 3.58
N LEU A 61 -8.81 8.79 3.90
CA LEU A 61 -9.89 8.06 3.24
C LEU A 61 -11.23 8.38 3.91
N THR A 62 -11.24 8.39 5.25
CA THR A 62 -12.42 8.72 6.05
C THR A 62 -12.04 9.06 7.49
N THR A 63 -12.97 9.66 8.22
CA THR A 63 -12.91 9.85 9.67
C THR A 63 -14.19 9.31 10.29
N LEU A 64 -14.04 8.37 11.22
CA LEU A 64 -15.12 7.77 11.99
C LEU A 64 -15.29 8.57 13.27
N THR A 65 -16.50 9.05 13.53
CA THR A 65 -16.81 9.93 14.66
C THR A 65 -17.72 9.23 15.67
N GLY A 66 -17.82 9.78 16.89
CA GLY A 66 -18.69 9.23 17.94
C GLY A 66 -18.09 8.04 18.69
N ILE A 67 -16.78 7.81 18.53
CA ILE A 67 -16.02 6.79 19.26
C ILE A 67 -15.38 7.53 20.43
N GLU A 68 -15.85 7.31 21.65
CA GLU A 68 -15.36 8.05 22.82
C GLU A 68 -14.00 7.53 23.29
N GLY A 69 -12.97 8.37 23.29
CA GLY A 69 -11.63 8.01 23.79
C GLY A 69 -11.04 6.75 23.19
N PRO A 70 -10.94 6.62 21.85
CA PRO A 70 -10.25 5.50 21.24
C PRO A 70 -8.78 5.55 21.65
N HIS A 71 -8.25 4.44 22.17
CA HIS A 71 -6.86 4.39 22.65
C HIS A 71 -6.07 3.31 21.91
N ASN A 72 -6.50 2.05 21.98
CA ASN A 72 -5.80 0.93 21.34
C ASN A 72 -6.54 0.44 20.10
N LEU A 73 -5.78 0.21 19.03
CA LEU A 73 -6.21 -0.32 17.74
C LEU A 73 -5.46 -1.63 17.44
N GLN A 74 -6.18 -2.69 17.06
CA GLN A 74 -5.57 -3.96 16.65
C GLN A 74 -6.18 -4.42 15.32
N VAL A 75 -5.35 -4.63 14.30
CA VAL A 75 -5.79 -5.20 13.00
C VAL A 75 -5.84 -6.72 13.10
N SER A 76 -6.89 -7.35 12.56
CA SER A 76 -6.97 -8.82 12.50
C SER A 76 -5.96 -9.41 11.51
N PRO A 77 -5.46 -10.64 11.71
CA PRO A 77 -4.49 -11.26 10.81
C PRO A 77 -4.95 -11.41 9.35
N ASP A 78 -6.26 -11.43 9.12
CA ASP A 78 -6.87 -11.49 7.78
C ASP A 78 -7.09 -10.10 7.14
N ASN A 79 -6.69 -9.02 7.82
CA ASN A 79 -6.86 -7.62 7.42
C ASN A 79 -8.31 -7.17 7.16
N LYS A 80 -9.32 -7.92 7.64
CA LYS A 80 -10.74 -7.59 7.39
C LYS A 80 -11.38 -6.75 8.49
N THR A 81 -10.80 -6.76 9.69
CA THR A 81 -11.37 -6.05 10.84
C THR A 81 -10.29 -5.31 11.62
N VAL A 82 -10.69 -4.21 12.23
CA VAL A 82 -9.88 -3.47 13.21
C VAL A 82 -10.68 -3.38 14.49
N TRP A 83 -10.07 -3.81 15.59
CA TRP A 83 -10.68 -3.80 16.92
C TRP A 83 -10.16 -2.60 17.69
N ILE A 84 -11.07 -1.94 18.41
CA ILE A 84 -10.78 -0.76 19.21
C ILE A 84 -11.17 -0.99 20.66
N VAL A 85 -10.32 -0.49 21.55
CA VAL A 85 -10.68 -0.21 22.94
C VAL A 85 -10.93 1.29 23.05
N SER A 86 -12.11 1.66 23.56
CA SER A 86 -12.56 3.04 23.69
C SER A 86 -13.15 3.30 25.08
N GLY A 87 -12.81 4.43 25.70
CA GLY A 87 -13.46 4.92 26.92
C GLY A 87 -12.58 5.88 27.73
N HIS A 88 -13.10 7.06 28.07
CA HIS A 88 -12.40 8.02 28.95
C HIS A 88 -12.70 7.79 30.44
N ASN A 89 -13.95 7.47 30.78
CA ASN A 89 -14.43 7.37 32.17
C ASN A 89 -15.24 6.09 32.47
N ASP A 90 -15.54 5.30 31.43
CA ASP A 90 -16.23 4.04 31.51
C ASP A 90 -15.18 2.94 31.33
N LEU A 91 -14.79 2.27 32.43
CA LEU A 91 -13.81 1.18 32.43
C LEU A 91 -14.33 -0.07 31.70
N THR A 92 -15.52 -0.03 31.12
CA THR A 92 -16.05 -1.11 30.30
C THR A 92 -15.47 -1.01 28.88
N PRO A 93 -14.57 -1.92 28.47
CA PRO A 93 -14.06 -1.93 27.11
C PRO A 93 -15.21 -2.19 26.13
N LYS A 94 -15.58 -1.17 25.37
CA LYS A 94 -16.54 -1.33 24.26
C LYS A 94 -15.78 -1.78 23.03
N ILE A 95 -16.04 -3.02 22.61
CA ILE A 95 -15.45 -3.58 21.39
C ILE A 95 -16.33 -3.15 20.23
N TRP A 96 -15.81 -2.25 19.40
CA TRP A 96 -16.41 -1.93 18.12
C TRP A 96 -15.80 -2.84 17.05
N THR A 97 -16.62 -3.69 16.43
CA THR A 97 -16.22 -4.38 15.20
C THR A 97 -16.52 -3.45 14.04
N ILE A 98 -15.50 -2.77 13.52
CA ILE A 98 -15.64 -2.03 12.26
C ILE A 98 -15.52 -3.06 11.14
N GLN A 99 -16.65 -3.66 10.76
CA GLN A 99 -16.73 -4.54 9.60
C GLN A 99 -16.81 -3.67 8.34
N ASN A 100 -15.87 -3.89 7.42
CA ASN A 100 -15.88 -3.36 6.05
C ASN A 100 -16.22 -1.87 5.94
N LEU A 101 -15.20 -1.02 6.06
CA LEU A 101 -15.16 0.15 5.18
C LEU A 101 -14.77 -0.35 3.80
N THR A 102 -15.76 -0.84 3.05
CA THR A 102 -15.61 -0.99 1.62
C THR A 102 -15.48 0.42 1.06
N LEU A 103 -14.24 0.87 0.87
CA LEU A 103 -13.97 2.03 0.03
C LEU A 103 -14.31 1.58 -1.39
N CYS A 104 -15.52 1.97 -1.83
CA CYS A 104 -15.94 1.87 -3.22
C CYS A 104 -14.97 2.61 -4.13
#